data_AF-A0A348DLT6-F1
#
_entry.id   AF-A0A348DLT6-F1
#
_cell.length_a   1.000
_cell.length_b   1.000
_cell.length_c   1.000
_cell.angle_alpha   90.00
_cell.angle_beta   90.00
_cell.angle_gamma   90.00
#
_symmetry.space_group_name_H-M   'P 1'
#
loop_
_entity.id
_entity.type
_entity.pdbx_description
1 polymer ?
#
loop_
_entity_poly.entity_id
_entity_poly.type
_entity_poly.pdbx_seq_one_letter_code
_entity_poly.pdbx_strand_id
1 'polypeptide(L)' 'MEIALPSMSHQKWTCADILSSYRFWGIFFFFLIQSLLGTLGSSYGPYFWNSSLSLPTKHISAIISCIQAG' A
#
# COMPACT_ATOMS: atom_id res chain seq x y z
N MET A 1 0.23 -13.83 -24.24
CA MET A 1 -0.52 -14.67 -23.27
C MET A 1 -1.93 -14.13 -23.23
N GLU A 2 -2.89 -14.90 -23.74
CA GLU A 2 -4.30 -14.49 -23.85
C GLU A 2 -5.05 -14.98 -22.62
N ILE A 3 -5.74 -14.09 -21.92
CA ILE A 3 -6.53 -14.43 -20.74
C ILE A 3 -8.00 -14.39 -21.18
N ALA A 4 -8.54 -15.55 -21.55
CA ALA A 4 -9.95 -15.69 -21.85
C ALA A 4 -10.72 -15.87 -20.53
N LEU A 5 -11.35 -14.81 -20.02
CA LEU A 5 -12.33 -14.96 -18.94
C LEU A 5 -13.62 -15.58 -19.50
N PRO A 6 -14.20 -16.58 -18.82
CA PRO A 6 -15.28 -17.42 -19.36
C PRO A 6 -16.63 -16.72 -19.60
N SER A 7 -16.77 -15.42 -19.35
CA SER A 7 -18.02 -14.66 -19.57
C SER A 7 -18.03 -13.76 -20.81
N MET A 8 -16.90 -13.58 -21.52
CA MET A 8 -16.75 -12.60 -22.61
C MET A 8 -16.00 -13.22 -23.80
N SER A 9 -16.54 -14.27 -24.42
CA SER A 9 -15.88 -14.98 -25.53
C SER A 9 -15.66 -14.12 -26.80
N HIS A 10 -16.37 -12.99 -26.92
CA HIS A 10 -16.29 -12.10 -28.09
C HIS A 10 -15.32 -10.92 -27.93
N GLN A 11 -14.81 -10.67 -26.72
CA GLN A 11 -13.96 -9.50 -26.44
C GLN A 11 -12.56 -10.00 -26.06
N LYS A 12 -11.62 -9.91 -27.01
CA LYS A 12 -10.21 -10.26 -26.81
C LYS A 12 -9.54 -9.18 -25.97
N TRP A 13 -9.60 -9.29 -24.64
CA TRP A 13 -8.85 -8.42 -23.75
C TRP A 13 -7.39 -8.87 -23.72
N THR A 14 -6.50 -8.04 -24.26
CA THR A 14 -5.06 -8.26 -24.11
C THR A 14 -4.61 -7.76 -22.73
N CYS A 15 -3.51 -8.28 -22.18
CA CYS A 15 -2.93 -7.73 -20.94
C CYS A 15 -2.68 -6.21 -21.01
N ALA A 16 -2.41 -5.68 -22.21
CA ALA A 16 -2.25 -4.26 -22.45
C ALA A 16 -3.54 -3.46 -22.19
N ASP A 17 -4.71 -4.05 -22.45
CA ASP A 17 -6.02 -3.43 -22.26
C ASP A 17 -6.40 -3.37 -20.76
N ILE A 18 -6.02 -4.41 -20.00
CA ILE A 18 -6.14 -4.44 -18.54
C ILE A 18 -5.17 -3.42 -17.90
N LEU A 19 -3.92 -3.37 -18.38
CA LEU A 19 -2.94 -2.37 -17.91
C LEU A 19 -3.34 -0.95 -18.32
N SER A 20 -4.04 -0.75 -19.44
CA SER A 20 -4.53 0.57 -19.84
C SER A 20 -5.79 0.99 -19.10
N SER A 21 -6.40 0.10 -18.31
CA SER A 21 -7.63 0.40 -17.59
C SER A 21 -7.39 1.43 -16.49
N TYR A 22 -8.11 2.56 -16.55
CA TYR A 22 -8.06 3.60 -15.51
C TYR A 22 -8.41 3.05 -14.12
N ARG A 23 -9.24 2.00 -14.06
CA ARG A 23 -9.61 1.31 -12.81
C ARG A 23 -8.42 0.57 -12.20
N PHE A 24 -7.62 -0.08 -13.04
CA PHE A 24 -6.41 -0.78 -12.61
C PHE A 24 -5.41 0.21 -12.01
N TRP A 25 -5.12 1.31 -12.70
CA TRP A 25 -4.23 2.35 -12.19
C TRP A 25 -4.76 3.04 -10.93
N GLY A 26 -6.07 3.26 -10.81
CA GLY A 26 -6.67 3.82 -9.60
C GLY A 26 -6.46 2.93 -8.38
N ILE A 27 -6.70 1.62 -8.52
CA ILE A 27 -6.48 0.64 -7.45
C ILE A 27 -4.99 0.52 -7.12
N PHE A 28 -4.13 0.44 -8.15
CA PHE A 28 -2.69 0.38 -7.98
C PHE A 28 -2.16 1.62 -7.23
N PHE A 29 -2.61 2.81 -7.60
CA PHE A 29 -2.23 4.06 -6.96
C PHE A 29 -2.69 4.13 -5.51
N PHE A 30 -3.89 3.63 -5.20
CA PHE A 30 -4.37 3.53 -3.82
C PHE A 30 -3.45 2.66 -2.96
N PHE A 31 -3.10 1.47 -3.43
CA PHE A 31 -2.15 0.59 -2.72
C PHE A 31 -0.76 1.20 -2.61
N LEU A 32 -0.31 1.93 -3.63
CA LEU A 32 0.97 2.62 -3.63
C LEU A 32 0.99 3.71 -2.56
N ILE A 33 -0.06 4.54 -2.46
CA ILE A 33 -0.20 5.55 -1.41
C ILE A 33 -0.21 4.90 -0.03
N GLN A 34 -0.95 3.82 0.17
CA GLN A 34 -0.97 3.11 1.45
C GLN A 34 0.41 2.56 1.82
N SER A 35 1.15 2.02 0.85
CA SER A 35 2.51 1.55 1.07
C SER A 35 3.46 2.70 1.42
N LEU A 36 3.33 3.85 0.77
CA LEU A 36 4.11 5.04 1.08
C LEU A 36 3.81 5.54 2.49
N LEU A 37 2.52 5.71 2.84
CA LEU A 37 2.09 6.12 4.18
C LEU A 37 2.59 5.16 5.26
N GLY A 38 2.51 3.84 5.02
CA GLY A 38 3.06 2.84 5.93
C GLY A 38 4.57 2.94 6.10
N THR A 39 5.30 3.14 5.01
CA THR A 39 6.78 3.25 5.02
C THR A 39 7.25 4.55 5.67
N LEU A 40 6.58 5.66 5.37
CA LEU A 40 6.80 6.97 5.99
C LEU A 40 6.46 6.91 7.48
N GLY A 41 5.32 6.31 7.85
CA GLY A 41 4.93 6.13 9.25
C GLY A 41 5.92 5.30 10.05
N SER A 42 6.42 4.19 9.49
CA SER A 42 7.40 3.34 10.17
C SER A 42 8.78 3.99 10.28
N SER A 43 9.20 4.72 9.25
CA SER A 43 10.53 5.34 9.20
C SER A 43 10.58 6.66 9.98
N TYR A 44 9.56 7.51 9.86
CA TYR A 44 9.50 8.85 10.45
C TYR A 44 8.78 8.88 11.80
N GLY A 45 7.85 7.96 12.03
CA GLY A 45 7.13 7.81 13.30
C GLY A 45 8.05 7.80 14.51
N PRO A 46 9.07 6.92 14.61
CA PRO A 46 9.94 6.88 15.78
C PRO A 46 10.72 8.18 16.02
N TYR A 47 11.10 8.91 14.96
CA TYR A 47 11.75 10.21 15.09
C TYR A 47 10.78 11.29 15.58
N PHE A 48 9.55 11.31 15.04
CA PHE A 48 8.50 12.22 15.49
C PHE A 48 8.15 11.98 16.97
N TRP A 49 7.89 10.74 17.35
CA TRP A 49 7.55 10.37 18.74
C TRP A 49 8.70 10.69 19.71
N ASN A 50 9.95 10.45 19.31
CA ASN A 50 11.11 10.82 20.12
C ASN A 50 11.24 12.35 20.25
N SER A 51 11.09 13.10 19.16
CA SER A 51 11.24 14.56 19.17
C SER A 51 10.08 15.29 19.85
N SER A 52 8.86 14.77 19.78
CA SER A 52 7.67 15.42 20.34
C SER A 52 7.38 15.03 21.79
N LEU A 53 7.68 13.79 22.19
CA LEU A 53 7.36 13.27 23.53
C LEU A 53 8.59 12.92 24.37
N SER A 54 9.81 13.11 23.84
CA SER A 54 11.08 12.73 24.51
C SER A 54 11.11 11.28 24.97
N LEU A 55 10.34 10.41 24.31
CA LEU A 55 10.24 9.00 24.65
C LEU A 55 11.43 8.23 24.05
N PRO A 56 12.09 7.36 24.82
CA PRO A 56 13.18 6.54 24.30
C PRO A 56 12.67 5.63 23.17
N THR A 57 13.42 5.54 22.08
CA THR A 57 13.08 4.76 20.87
C THR A 57 12.72 3.30 21.15
N LYS A 58 13.22 2.73 22.26
CA LYS A 58 12.96 1.37 22.74
C LYS A 58 11.50 1.14 23.18
N HIS A 59 10.81 2.17 23.66
CA HIS A 59 9.39 2.09 24.06
C HIS A 59 8.45 2.40 22.90
N ILE A 60 8.89 3.26 21.98
CA ILE A 60 8.11 3.66 20.80
C ILE A 60 7.92 2.49 19.82
N SER A 61 8.95 1.65 19.62
CA SER A 61 8.82 0.48 18.75
C SER A 61 7.74 -0.48 19.23
N ALA A 62 7.62 -0.71 20.54
CA ALA A 62 6.58 -1.57 21.12
C ALA A 62 5.16 -1.02 20.89
N ILE A 63 4.98 0.31 21.00
CA ILE A 63 3.68 0.96 20.79
C ILE A 63 3.29 0.90 19.30
N ILE A 64 4.22 1.18 18.39
CA ILE A 64 3.98 1.12 16.94
C ILE A 64 3.64 -0.32 16.53
N SER A 65 4.37 -1.32 17.05
CA SER A 65 4.07 -2.74 16.77
C SER A 65 2.69 -3.17 17.26
N CYS A 66 2.22 -2.67 18.42
CA CYS A 66 0.87 -2.94 18.91
C CYS A 66 -0.23 -2.34 18.03
N ILE A 67 -0.01 -1.14 17.47
CA ILE A 67 -0.97 -0.48 16.56
C ILE A 67 -1.04 -1.20 15.21
N GLN A 68 0.07 -1.79 14.75
CA GLN A 68 0.16 -2.45 13.45
C GLN A 68 -0.37 -3.90 13.46
N ALA A 69 -0.58 -4.50 14.64
CA ALA A 69 -1.07 -5.87 14.83
C ALA A 69 -2.57 -5.95 15.22
N GLY A 70 -3.24 -4.81 15.40
CA GLY A 70 -4.67 -4.70 15.74
C GLY A 70 -5.57 -4.56 14.52
#